data_AF-A0A7X0J8R0-F1
#
_entry.id   AF-A0A7X0J8R0-F1
#
_cell.length_a   1.000
_cell.length_b   1.000
_cell.length_c   1.000
_cell.angle_alpha   90.00
_cell.angle_beta   90.00
_cell.angle_gamma   90.00
#
_symmetry.space_group_name_H-M   'P 1'
#
loop_
_entity.id
_entity.type
_entity.pdbx_description
1 polymer ?
#
loop_
_entity_poly.entity_id
_entity_poly.type
_entity_poly.pdbx_seq_one_letter_code
_entity_poly.pdbx_strand_id
1 'polypeptide(L)'
;MITPYVGAGVTYMHVMATRNRGLADATVDDDVAPVLQAGLSLFPHHRWGVFEDVKKAYVRTVARGTVAGYPSSTRLQMDPTVLQAGVALRL
;
A
#
# COMPACT_ATOMS: atom_id res chain seq x y z
N MET A 1 -3.79 27.74 6.39
CA MET A 1 -2.74 27.82 5.36
C MET A 1 -2.59 26.43 4.73
N ILE A 2 -2.38 26.36 3.41
CA ILE A 2 -2.13 25.09 2.70
C ILE A 2 -0.64 24.80 2.72
N THR A 3 -0.26 23.61 3.16
CA THR A 3 1.14 23.19 3.25
C THR A 3 1.33 21.90 2.44
N PRO A 4 1.93 21.98 1.24
CA PRO A 4 2.29 20.80 0.46
C PRO A 4 3.45 20.05 1.12
N TYR A 5 3.48 18.73 0.94
CA TYR A 5 4.57 17.88 1.38
C TYR A 5 4.82 16.71 0.44
N VAL A 6 6.05 16.23 0.45
CA VAL A 6 6.47 14.99 -0.23
C VAL A 6 7.26 14.14 0.75
N GLY A 7 7.22 12.83 0.57
CA GLY A 7 7.94 11.87 1.39
C GLY A 7 8.30 10.63 0.61
N ALA A 8 9.32 9.92 1.09
CA ALA A 8 9.70 8.61 0.62
C ALA A 8 9.92 7.71 1.84
N GLY A 9 9.61 6.42 1.71
CA GLY A 9 9.74 5.47 2.79
C GLY A 9 9.74 4.03 2.29
N VAL A 10 9.59 3.12 3.23
CA VAL A 10 9.38 1.69 2.98
C VAL A 10 8.03 1.29 3.53
N THR A 11 7.33 0.41 2.82
CA THR A 11 6.07 -0.18 3.25
C THR A 11 6.24 -1.69 3.39
N TYR A 12 5.61 -2.27 4.40
CA TYR A 12 5.51 -3.71 4.60
C TYR A 12 4.07 -4.13 4.29
N MET A 13 3.90 -5.02 3.32
CA MET A 13 2.60 -5.54 2.93
C MET A 13 2.40 -6.93 3.53
N HIS A 14 1.42 -7.04 4.43
CA HIS A 14 1.06 -8.30 5.05
C HIS A 14 -0.30 -8.78 4.53
N VAL A 15 -0.32 -9.93 3.86
CA VAL A 15 -1.54 -10.48 3.24
C VAL A 15 -2.20 -11.46 4.22
N MET A 16 -3.21 -10.97 4.95
CA MET A 16 -3.80 -11.73 6.08
C MET A 16 -4.74 -12.89 5.69
N ALA A 17 -5.33 -12.90 4.49
CA ALA A 17 -6.18 -14.02 4.07
C ALA A 17 -6.44 -14.04 2.56
N THR A 18 -5.94 -15.07 1.88
CA THR A 18 -6.39 -15.42 0.53
C THR A 18 -7.73 -16.17 0.64
N ARG A 19 -8.83 -15.47 0.93
CA ARG A 19 -10.17 -16.09 0.97
C ARG A 19 -10.69 -16.26 -0.46
N ASN A 20 -10.23 -17.29 -1.17
CA ASN A 20 -10.82 -17.71 -2.44
C ASN A 20 -11.37 -19.14 -2.35
N ARG A 21 -12.68 -19.28 -2.59
CA ARG A 21 -13.45 -20.54 -2.65
C ARG A 21 -13.07 -21.46 -3.83
N GLY A 22 -11.91 -21.27 -4.45
CA GLY A 22 -11.53 -22.01 -5.68
C GLY A 22 -10.04 -22.15 -5.95
N LEU A 23 -9.15 -21.62 -5.10
CA LEU A 23 -7.71 -21.88 -5.19
C LEU A 23 -7.20 -22.22 -3.80
N ALA A 24 -6.97 -23.51 -3.56
CA ALA A 24 -6.17 -23.96 -2.44
C ALA A 24 -4.73 -23.41 -2.60
N ASP A 25 -4.16 -22.92 -1.50
CA ASP A 25 -2.71 -22.72 -1.33
C ASP A 25 -2.02 -21.62 -2.18
N ALA A 26 -2.62 -20.44 -2.28
CA ALA A 26 -1.91 -19.25 -2.76
C ALA A 26 -1.25 -18.51 -1.57
N THR A 27 0.00 -18.89 -1.27
CA THR A 27 0.87 -18.18 -0.32
C THR A 27 1.47 -16.96 -1.03
N VAL A 28 1.12 -15.77 -0.55
CA VAL A 28 1.68 -14.50 -1.04
C VAL A 28 2.78 -14.14 -0.06
N ASP A 29 4.05 -14.16 -0.50
CA ASP A 29 5.18 -13.79 0.35
C ASP A 29 5.03 -12.34 0.83
N ASP A 30 5.29 -12.09 2.12
CA ASP A 30 5.35 -10.74 2.69
C ASP A 30 6.42 -9.92 1.95
N ASP A 31 6.06 -8.73 1.47
CA ASP A 31 6.94 -7.92 0.63
C ASP A 31 7.22 -6.55 1.27
N VAL A 32 8.50 -6.14 1.20
CA VAL A 32 8.97 -4.82 1.62
C VAL A 32 9.26 -4.02 0.36
N ALA A 33 8.52 -2.94 0.19
CA ALA A 33 8.58 -2.13 -1.03
C ALA A 33 8.92 -0.67 -0.71
N PRO A 34 9.67 0.01 -1.59
CA PRO A 34 9.79 1.46 -1.50
C PRO A 34 8.43 2.10 -1.82
N VAL A 35 8.11 3.18 -1.10
CA VAL A 35 6.90 3.97 -1.29
C VAL A 35 7.24 5.45 -1.43
N LEU A 36 6.60 6.12 -2.39
CA LEU A 36 6.63 7.56 -2.54
C LEU A 36 5.27 8.13 -2.13
N GLN A 37 5.27 9.29 -1.47
CA GLN A 37 4.05 9.99 -1.08
C GLN A 37 4.13 11.48 -1.41
N ALA A 38 3.01 12.05 -1.83
CA ALA A 38 2.84 13.48 -2.04
C ALA A 38 1.45 13.91 -1.57
N GLY A 39 1.36 15.04 -0.89
CA GLY A 39 0.10 15.48 -0.30
C GLY A 39 0.04 16.95 0.06
N LEU A 40 -1.13 17.34 0.56
CA LEU A 40 -1.49 18.68 1.00
C LEU A 40 -2.05 18.57 2.42
N SER A 41 -1.65 19.49 3.29
CA SER A 41 -2.22 19.63 4.62
C SER A 41 -2.79 21.02 4.84
N LEU A 42 -3.88 21.09 5.58
CA LEU A 42 -4.62 22.32 5.90
C LEU A 42 -4.82 22.38 7.41
N PHE A 43 -4.12 23.28 8.07
CA PHE A 43 -4.31 23.54 9.50
C PHE A 43 -4.98 24.91 9.68
N PRO A 44 -6.33 24.98 9.78
CA PRO A 44 -7.05 26.23 10.01
C PRO A 44 -6.92 26.75 11.45
N HIS A 45 -6.74 25.86 12.45
CA HIS A 45 -6.41 26.21 13.83
C HIS A 45 -5.19 25.40 14.30
N HIS A 46 -4.42 25.92 15.25
CA HIS A 46 -3.14 25.29 15.67
C HIS A 46 -3.25 23.83 16.16
N ARG A 47 -4.45 23.35 16.53
CA ARG A 47 -4.64 22.02 17.11
C ARG A 47 -5.20 20.97 16.15
N TRP A 48 -6.00 21.35 15.17
CA TRP A 48 -6.67 20.42 14.25
C TRP A 48 -6.46 20.86 12.80
N GLY A 49 -6.23 19.88 11.94
CA GLY A 49 -6.07 20.07 10.51
C GLY A 49 -6.61 18.90 9.73
N VAL A 50 -6.66 19.03 8.42
CA VAL A 50 -6.98 17.96 7.49
C VAL A 50 -5.82 17.75 6.54
N PHE A 51 -5.74 16.58 5.95
CA PHE A 51 -4.74 16.26 4.95
C PHE A 51 -5.34 15.38 3.86
N GLU A 52 -4.73 15.47 2.68
CA GLU A 52 -4.97 14.60 1.54
C GLU A 52 -3.62 14.22 0.94
N ASP A 53 -3.39 12.94 0.69
CA ASP A 53 -2.17 12.45 0.05
C ASP A 53 -2.41 11.28 -0.89
N VAL A 54 -1.49 11.17 -1.85
CA VAL A 54 -1.37 10.06 -2.79
C VAL A 54 -0.06 9.35 -2.49
N LYS A 55 -0.14 8.02 -2.35
CA LYS A 55 1.00 7.14 -2.12
C LYS A 55 1.12 6.14 -3.26
N LYS A 56 2.34 5.92 -3.72
CA LYS A 56 2.68 4.90 -4.71
C LYS A 56 3.69 3.95 -4.11
N ALA A 57 3.27 2.71 -3.85
CA ALA A 57 4.17 1.64 -3.47
C ALA A 57 4.57 0.84 -4.71
N TYR A 58 5.83 0.43 -4.79
CA TYR A 58 6.37 -0.39 -5.87
C TYR A 58 6.59 -1.83 -5.38
N VAL A 59 5.51 -2.59 -5.25
CA VAL A 59 5.52 -3.93 -4.65
C VAL A 59 5.72 -4.99 -5.73
N ARG A 60 6.73 -5.85 -5.57
CA ARG A 60 7.12 -6.86 -6.55
C ARG A 60 7.08 -8.23 -5.91
N THR A 61 5.87 -8.80 -5.86
CA THR A 61 5.62 -10.11 -5.28
C THR A 61 5.69 -11.23 -6.32
N VAL A 62 6.13 -12.41 -5.90
CA VAL A 62 6.01 -13.64 -6.69
C VAL A 62 4.87 -14.47 -6.10
N ALA A 63 3.80 -14.67 -6.85
CA ALA A 63 2.77 -15.63 -6.47
C ALA A 63 3.17 -17.02 -6.98
N ARG A 64 3.27 -17.98 -6.07
CA ARG A 64 3.43 -19.40 -6.40
C ARG A 64 2.07 -20.08 -6.24
N GLY A 65 1.69 -20.90 -7.20
CA GLY A 65 0.44 -21.65 -7.15
C GLY A 65 0.46 -22.84 -8.11
N THR A 66 -0.45 -23.78 -7.90
CA THR A 66 -0.55 -24.98 -8.73
C THR A 66 -1.61 -24.76 -9.81
N VAL A 67 -1.24 -24.88 -11.09
CA VAL A 67 -2.18 -24.79 -12.22
C VAL A 67 -2.23 -26.15 -12.90
N ALA A 68 -3.41 -26.78 -12.93
CA ALA A 68 -3.64 -28.09 -13.55
C ALA A 68 -2.68 -29.21 -13.05
N GLY A 69 -2.29 -29.18 -11.77
CA GLY A 69 -1.39 -30.18 -11.17
C GLY A 69 0.10 -29.88 -11.34
N TYR A 70 0.49 -28.79 -11.99
CA TYR A 70 1.88 -28.36 -12.16
C TYR A 70 2.21 -27.12 -11.31
N PRO A 71 3.39 -27.07 -10.66
CA PRO A 71 3.82 -25.89 -9.94
C PRO A 71 4.09 -24.75 -10.94
N SER A 72 3.41 -23.62 -10.75
CA SER A 72 3.56 -22.41 -11.54
C SER A 72 3.93 -21.23 -10.65
N SER A 73 4.90 -20.43 -11.09
CA SER A 73 5.27 -19.18 -10.43
C SER A 73 4.96 -18.01 -11.36
N THR A 74 4.14 -17.08 -10.92
CA THR A 74 3.83 -15.85 -11.66
C THR A 74 4.37 -14.65 -10.88
N ARG A 75 5.14 -13.79 -11.56
CA ARG A 75 5.59 -12.52 -11.00
C ARG A 75 4.45 -11.51 -11.10
N LEU A 76 3.94 -11.04 -9.98
CA LEU A 76 2.96 -9.95 -9.94
C LEU A 76 3.66 -8.65 -9.58
N GLN A 77 3.44 -7.64 -10.41
CA GLN A 77 3.74 -6.26 -10.06
C GLN A 77 2.45 -5.66 -9.53
N MET A 78 2.35 -5.58 -8.21
CA MET A 78 1.28 -4.87 -7.54
C MET A 78 1.87 -3.50 -7.20
N ASP A 79 1.66 -2.51 -8.06
CA ASP A 79 2.10 -1.14 -7.77
C ASP A 79 0.89 -0.34 -7.27
N PRO A 80 0.38 -0.55 -6.04
CA PRO A 80 -0.85 0.10 -5.61
C PRO A 80 -0.61 1.60 -5.49
N THR A 81 -1.58 2.35 -6.05
CA THR A 81 -1.73 3.77 -5.78
C THR A 81 -2.81 3.92 -4.71
N VAL A 82 -2.47 4.50 -3.57
CA VAL A 82 -3.39 4.73 -2.46
C VAL A 82 -3.69 6.21 -2.38
N LEU A 83 -4.96 6.57 -2.41
CA LEU A 83 -5.47 7.90 -2.07
C LEU A 83 -5.92 7.87 -0.61
N GLN A 84 -5.46 8.84 0.18
CA GLN A 84 -5.78 8.95 1.58
C GLN A 84 -6.19 10.38 1.90
N ALA A 85 -7.23 10.54 2.71
CA ALA A 85 -7.61 11.81 3.30
C ALA A 85 -8.01 11.61 4.77
N GLY A 86 -7.78 12.61 5.61
CA GLY A 86 -8.08 12.47 7.03
C GLY A 86 -7.92 13.76 7.84
N VAL A 87 -8.14 13.63 9.15
CA VAL A 87 -7.99 14.70 10.15
C VAL A 87 -6.71 14.43 10.95
N ALA A 88 -5.90 15.47 11.16
CA ALA A 88 -4.69 15.43 11.97
C ALA A 88 -4.85 16.32 13.20
N LEU A 89 -4.48 15.79 14.37
CA LEU A 89 -4.38 16.56 15.61
C LEU A 89 -2.89 16.87 15.87
N ARG A 90 -2.57 18.15 16.04
CA ARG A 90 -1.24 18.59 16.46
C ARG A 90 -1.28 18.78 17.98
N LEU A 91 -0.60 17.89 18.69
CA LEU A 91 -0.46 17.88 20.15
C LEU A 91 0.64 18.83 20.60
#